data_AF-A0A7Z0HB87-F1
#
_entry.id   AF-A0A7Z0HB87-F1
#
_cell.length_a   1.000
_cell.length_b   1.000
_cell.length_c   1.000
_cell.angle_alpha   90.00
_cell.angle_beta   90.00
_cell.angle_gamma   90.00
#
_symmetry.space_group_name_H-M   'P 1'
#
loop_
_entity.id
_entity.type
_entity.pdbx_description
1 polymer ?
#
loop_
_entity_poly.entity_id
_entity_poly.type
_entity_poly.pdbx_seq_one_letter_code
_entity_poly.pdbx_strand_id
1 'polypeptide(L)'
;MMSLRSNLFNKRLTYLMLSVTASSAIFLSACNDTSPQADTEVAADLSVFEGCYTVSQDEPAQIKVSQQDDTWVMQMKEPVTAKRVWDTPEPLEVIENSDIPQFFSIDPDNVDAVIGRPDRVLVLAHVKPAYANIDPLLDSEYLSYIYRGANTIYRVECDEVNTDILANPHANLVIDNVDDSI
;
A
#
# COMPACT_ATOMS: atom_id res chain seq x y z
N MET A 1 -11.82 56.80 20.07
CA MET A 1 -12.15 55.36 20.16
C MET A 1 -11.02 54.60 19.50
N MET A 2 -10.46 53.57 20.17
CA MET A 2 -9.41 52.67 19.63
C MET A 2 -8.09 53.40 19.24
N SER A 3 -6.95 52.72 19.05
CA SER A 3 -6.72 51.26 19.00
C SER A 3 -5.57 50.77 19.91
N LEU A 4 -5.36 49.45 19.87
CA LEU A 4 -4.58 48.55 20.73
C LEU A 4 -3.21 49.03 21.22
N ARG A 5 -2.87 48.57 22.44
CA ARG A 5 -1.48 48.39 22.91
C ARG A 5 -0.89 47.09 22.34
N SER A 6 0.43 47.06 22.22
CA SER A 6 1.21 45.83 22.17
C SER A 6 2.42 45.94 23.10
N ASN A 7 3.10 44.81 23.33
CA ASN A 7 4.38 44.63 24.01
C ASN A 7 4.42 44.74 25.55
N LEU A 8 5.30 44.02 26.25
CA LEU A 8 5.99 42.72 26.02
C LEU A 8 6.58 42.27 27.39
N PHE A 9 6.94 40.99 27.51
CA PHE A 9 8.04 40.46 28.34
C PHE A 9 8.00 40.52 29.89
N ASN A 10 7.69 39.34 30.46
CA ASN A 10 8.65 38.45 31.15
C ASN A 10 9.11 38.66 32.62
N LYS A 11 9.03 37.52 33.34
CA LYS A 11 9.99 36.89 34.27
C LYS A 11 10.00 37.20 35.79
N ARG A 12 9.98 36.07 36.53
CA ARG A 12 10.57 35.78 37.87
C ARG A 12 9.86 36.37 39.11
N LEU A 13 9.95 35.75 40.30
CA LEU A 13 10.17 34.33 40.67
C LEU A 13 9.81 34.11 42.17
N THR A 14 8.77 33.32 42.42
CA THR A 14 8.54 32.28 43.48
C THR A 14 9.08 32.43 44.93
N TYR A 15 8.34 31.82 45.88
CA TYR A 15 8.69 31.50 47.29
C TYR A 15 8.61 32.69 48.29
N LEU A 16 8.40 32.54 49.60
CA LEU A 16 8.12 31.41 50.54
C LEU A 16 7.25 32.02 51.70
N MET A 17 6.63 31.35 52.69
CA MET A 17 6.52 29.96 53.18
C MET A 17 5.24 29.80 54.01
N LEU A 18 4.62 28.61 54.10
CA LEU A 18 3.90 28.13 55.32
C LEU A 18 3.47 26.65 55.20
N SER A 19 3.60 25.91 56.30
CA SER A 19 3.40 24.45 56.38
C SER A 19 2.27 24.06 57.34
N VAL A 20 1.43 23.09 56.97
CA VAL A 20 0.52 22.39 57.89
C VAL A 20 0.61 20.89 57.65
N THR A 21 0.87 20.13 58.71
CA THR A 21 0.85 18.66 58.70
C THR A 21 -0.55 18.14 59.02
N ALA A 22 -1.08 17.23 58.19
CA ALA A 22 -2.27 16.45 58.50
C ALA A 22 -2.05 14.99 58.04
N SER A 23 -2.51 14.04 58.84
CA SER A 23 -2.24 12.61 58.66
C SER A 23 -3.37 11.87 57.91
N SER A 24 -3.03 10.67 57.42
CA SER A 24 -3.95 9.54 57.25
C SER A 24 -5.01 9.62 56.14
N ALA A 25 -4.67 9.09 54.97
CA ALA A 25 -5.52 8.14 54.24
C ALA A 25 -4.66 7.26 53.33
N ILE A 26 -4.62 5.94 53.57
CA ILE A 26 -4.11 4.99 52.58
C ILE A 26 -5.26 4.71 51.61
N PHE A 27 -5.32 5.47 50.51
CA PHE A 27 -6.20 5.12 49.41
C PHE A 27 -5.62 3.91 48.67
N LEU A 28 -6.20 2.74 48.92
CA LEU A 28 -6.07 1.59 48.02
C LEU A 28 -6.85 1.90 46.73
N SER A 29 -6.23 2.66 45.84
CA SER A 29 -6.62 2.68 44.44
C SER A 29 -6.36 1.29 43.86
N ALA A 30 -7.42 0.49 43.71
CA ALA A 30 -7.35 -0.69 42.88
C ALA A 30 -6.97 -0.22 41.46
N CYS A 31 -5.86 -0.73 40.92
CA CYS A 31 -5.52 -0.55 39.52
C CYS A 31 -6.52 -1.35 38.69
N ASN A 32 -7.65 -0.73 38.39
CA ASN A 32 -8.53 -1.20 37.33
C ASN A 32 -7.85 -0.82 36.02
N ASP A 33 -6.97 -1.70 35.53
CA ASP A 33 -6.28 -1.59 34.25
C ASP A 33 -7.27 -1.74 33.09
N THR A 34 -8.10 -0.70 32.93
CA THR A 34 -8.79 -0.35 31.71
C THR A 34 -8.11 0.90 31.17
N SER A 35 -6.82 0.74 30.83
CA SER A 35 -6.24 1.59 29.79
C SER A 35 -7.20 1.52 28.59
N PRO A 36 -7.70 2.65 28.06
CA PRO A 36 -8.25 2.59 26.71
C PRO A 36 -7.10 2.11 25.82
N GLN A 37 -7.28 0.96 25.18
CA GLN A 37 -6.40 0.58 24.10
C GLN A 37 -6.62 1.63 23.01
N ALA A 38 -5.75 2.64 22.99
CA ALA A 38 -5.63 3.51 21.85
C ALA A 38 -5.11 2.61 20.73
N ASP A 39 -6.00 2.22 19.83
CA ASP A 39 -5.64 1.51 18.61
C ASP A 39 -4.67 2.41 17.85
N THR A 40 -3.40 2.13 18.09
CA THR A 40 -2.28 2.79 17.45
C THR A 40 -2.21 2.14 16.10
N GLU A 41 -3.01 2.68 15.20
CA GLU A 41 -3.09 2.34 13.78
C GLU A 41 -1.66 2.19 13.24
N VAL A 42 -1.22 0.93 13.11
CA VAL A 42 0.13 0.62 12.67
C VAL A 42 0.15 0.89 11.19
N ALA A 43 0.58 2.10 10.82
CA ALA A 43 0.73 2.52 9.43
C ALA A 43 1.47 1.42 8.66
N ALA A 44 0.79 0.85 7.66
CA ALA A 44 1.25 -0.34 6.95
C ALA A 44 2.64 -0.08 6.34
N ASP A 45 3.55 -1.05 6.46
CA ASP A 45 4.90 -0.93 5.90
C ASP A 45 4.85 -1.13 4.38
N LEU A 46 4.68 -0.02 3.67
CA LEU A 46 4.57 -0.03 2.21
C LEU A 46 5.88 -0.36 1.49
N SER A 47 7.01 -0.45 2.21
CA SER A 47 8.29 -0.87 1.61
C SER A 47 8.28 -2.31 1.08
N VAL A 48 7.34 -3.14 1.56
CA VAL A 48 7.07 -4.46 0.98
C VAL A 48 6.73 -4.40 -0.52
N PHE A 49 6.13 -3.29 -0.97
CA PHE A 49 5.77 -3.06 -2.38
C PHE A 49 6.87 -2.43 -3.23
N GLU A 50 8.05 -2.07 -2.70
CA GLU A 50 9.09 -1.43 -3.52
C GLU A 50 9.73 -2.42 -4.50
N GLY A 51 9.54 -2.23 -5.80
CA GLY A 51 10.16 -3.11 -6.79
C GLY A 51 9.44 -3.11 -8.14
N CYS A 52 9.73 -4.14 -8.93
CA CYS A 52 9.15 -4.31 -10.25
C CYS A 52 8.35 -5.62 -10.33
N TYR A 53 7.30 -5.60 -11.15
CA TYR A 53 6.24 -6.60 -11.14
C TYR A 53 5.79 -6.96 -12.56
N THR A 54 5.35 -8.20 -12.73
CA THR A 54 4.89 -8.77 -14.00
C THR A 54 3.76 -9.79 -13.76
N VAL A 55 2.88 -10.00 -14.74
CA VAL A 55 1.77 -10.97 -14.66
C VAL A 55 2.19 -12.40 -15.02
N SER A 56 3.46 -12.62 -15.38
CA SER A 56 4.03 -13.95 -15.67
C SER A 56 5.50 -14.00 -15.25
N GLN A 57 5.93 -15.10 -14.61
CA GLN A 57 7.30 -15.26 -14.10
C GLN A 57 8.36 -15.22 -15.21
N ASP A 58 8.00 -15.61 -16.44
CA ASP A 58 8.87 -15.63 -17.62
C ASP A 58 8.87 -14.30 -18.41
N GLU A 59 8.09 -13.30 -17.99
CA GLU A 59 7.96 -12.01 -18.66
C GLU A 59 8.78 -10.90 -17.96
N PRO A 60 9.33 -9.92 -18.72
CA PRO A 60 10.02 -8.77 -18.15
C PRO A 60 9.08 -7.93 -17.27
N ALA A 61 9.66 -7.08 -16.40
CA ALA A 61 8.89 -6.16 -15.57
C ALA A 61 7.93 -5.29 -16.42
N GLN A 62 6.67 -5.14 -15.96
CA GLN A 62 5.63 -4.37 -16.65
C GLN A 62 5.12 -3.20 -15.80
N ILE A 63 5.16 -3.36 -14.47
CA ILE A 63 4.80 -2.36 -13.46
C ILE A 63 6.03 -2.15 -12.56
N LYS A 64 6.28 -0.91 -12.16
CA LYS A 64 7.26 -0.52 -11.14
C LYS A 64 6.55 0.23 -10.03
N VAL A 65 6.89 -0.05 -8.79
CA VAL A 65 6.44 0.69 -7.59
C VAL A 65 7.67 1.19 -6.84
N SER A 66 7.66 2.46 -6.45
CA SER A 66 8.81 3.13 -5.82
C SER A 66 8.35 4.32 -4.97
N GLN A 67 9.17 4.76 -4.03
CA GLN A 67 8.95 6.02 -3.33
C GLN A 67 9.66 7.18 -4.06
N GLN A 68 8.94 8.28 -4.32
CA GLN A 68 9.45 9.49 -4.98
C GLN A 68 8.86 10.71 -4.28
N ASP A 69 9.71 11.67 -3.86
CA ASP A 69 9.31 12.85 -3.06
C ASP A 69 8.39 12.49 -1.87
N ASP A 70 8.89 11.56 -1.03
CA ASP A 70 8.21 10.89 0.11
C ASP A 70 6.89 10.15 -0.23
N THR A 71 6.42 10.21 -1.47
CA THR A 71 5.14 9.67 -1.95
C THR A 71 5.33 8.31 -2.62
N TRP A 72 4.45 7.35 -2.37
CA TRP A 72 4.45 6.08 -3.11
C TRP A 72 3.83 6.28 -4.49
N VAL A 73 4.53 5.81 -5.52
CA VAL A 73 4.12 5.95 -6.92
C VAL A 73 4.32 4.65 -7.68
N MET A 74 3.41 4.39 -8.62
CA MET A 74 3.60 3.39 -9.67
C MET A 74 4.07 4.04 -10.97
N GLN A 75 4.70 3.23 -11.82
CA GLN A 75 4.92 3.52 -13.23
C GLN A 75 4.63 2.25 -14.05
N MET A 76 3.98 2.41 -15.20
CA MET A 76 3.90 1.36 -16.23
C MET A 76 5.13 1.40 -17.13
N LYS A 77 5.51 0.26 -17.70
CA LYS A 77 6.55 0.18 -18.72
C LYS A 77 6.00 0.58 -20.09
N GLU A 78 6.70 1.46 -20.80
CA GLU A 78 6.33 1.91 -22.14
C GLU A 78 7.01 1.08 -23.24
N PRO A 79 6.34 0.86 -24.40
CA PRO A 79 6.88 0.06 -25.50
C PRO A 79 8.12 0.70 -26.14
N VAL A 80 8.82 -0.07 -26.99
CA VAL A 80 10.04 0.37 -27.72
C VAL A 80 9.83 1.62 -28.61
N THR A 81 8.60 1.93 -28.97
CA THR A 81 8.23 3.14 -29.72
C THR A 81 8.20 4.42 -28.87
N ALA A 82 8.22 4.30 -27.54
CA ALA A 82 8.33 5.41 -26.61
C ALA A 82 9.78 5.90 -26.45
N LYS A 83 9.94 7.08 -25.85
CA LYS A 83 11.25 7.73 -25.64
C LYS A 83 11.75 7.63 -24.19
N ARG A 84 11.14 6.77 -23.40
CA ARG A 84 11.40 6.49 -21.97
C ARG A 84 11.07 5.02 -21.69
N VAL A 85 11.67 4.44 -20.66
CA VAL A 85 11.39 3.05 -20.23
C VAL A 85 10.10 2.99 -19.43
N TRP A 86 9.99 3.85 -18.42
CA TRP A 86 8.87 3.96 -17.51
C TRP A 86 8.04 5.20 -17.83
N ASP A 87 6.73 5.13 -17.60
CA ASP A 87 5.80 6.21 -17.88
C ASP A 87 5.84 7.35 -16.83
N THR A 88 4.75 8.09 -16.65
CA THR A 88 4.70 9.20 -15.69
C THR A 88 4.30 8.65 -14.32
N PRO A 89 5.05 8.90 -13.23
CA PRO A 89 4.68 8.47 -11.89
C PRO A 89 3.24 8.84 -11.51
N GLU A 90 2.43 7.82 -11.19
CA GLU A 90 1.07 7.97 -10.69
C GLU A 90 1.03 7.64 -9.19
N PRO A 91 0.34 8.43 -8.35
CA PRO A 91 0.32 8.23 -6.90
C PRO A 91 -0.41 6.93 -6.52
N LEU A 92 0.06 6.32 -5.45
CA LEU A 92 -0.56 5.20 -4.77
C LEU A 92 -1.00 5.63 -3.37
N GLU A 93 -2.16 5.15 -2.94
CA GLU A 93 -2.70 5.34 -1.59
C GLU A 93 -2.98 3.99 -0.92
N VAL A 94 -2.98 3.96 0.41
CA VAL A 94 -3.38 2.79 1.19
C VAL A 94 -4.86 2.52 0.97
N ILE A 95 -5.24 1.25 0.90
CA ILE A 95 -6.64 0.83 0.87
C ILE A 95 -7.01 0.18 2.20
N GLU A 96 -8.12 0.64 2.77
CA GLU A 96 -8.63 0.16 4.06
C GLU A 96 -8.93 -1.33 4.05
N ASN A 97 -8.73 -1.98 5.20
CA ASN A 97 -9.01 -3.41 5.37
C ASN A 97 -10.47 -3.77 5.00
N SER A 98 -11.42 -2.86 5.29
CA SER A 98 -12.84 -3.00 4.93
C SER A 98 -13.12 -3.01 3.43
N ASP A 99 -12.22 -2.46 2.61
CA ASP A 99 -12.39 -2.33 1.16
C ASP A 99 -11.71 -3.47 0.38
N ILE A 100 -10.87 -4.29 1.02
CA ILE A 100 -10.20 -5.46 0.42
C ILE A 100 -11.18 -6.40 -0.31
N PRO A 101 -12.37 -6.74 0.24
CA PRO A 101 -13.35 -7.61 -0.44
C PRO A 101 -13.98 -7.03 -1.72
N GLN A 102 -13.72 -5.75 -2.04
CA GLN A 102 -14.13 -5.16 -3.32
C GLN A 102 -13.18 -5.56 -4.48
N PHE A 103 -11.95 -5.96 -4.14
CA PHE A 103 -10.86 -6.24 -5.10
C PHE A 103 -10.42 -7.70 -5.08
N PHE A 104 -10.37 -8.34 -3.91
CA PHE A 104 -9.79 -9.67 -3.75
C PHE A 104 -10.74 -10.61 -2.99
N SER A 105 -10.91 -11.83 -3.51
CA SER A 105 -11.71 -12.91 -2.90
C SER A 105 -10.93 -13.66 -1.80
N ILE A 106 -10.31 -12.91 -0.89
CA ILE A 106 -9.47 -13.41 0.20
C ILE A 106 -10.00 -12.90 1.54
N ASP A 107 -9.66 -13.60 2.62
CA ASP A 107 -9.93 -13.14 3.98
C ASP A 107 -8.98 -11.95 4.32
N PRO A 108 -9.50 -10.74 4.63
CA PRO A 108 -8.69 -9.58 4.97
C PRO A 108 -7.72 -9.78 6.14
N ASP A 109 -8.02 -10.70 7.08
CA ASP A 109 -7.11 -11.04 8.18
C ASP A 109 -5.82 -11.75 7.70
N ASN A 110 -5.78 -12.24 6.46
CA ASN A 110 -4.59 -12.85 5.85
C ASN A 110 -3.75 -11.87 5.00
N VAL A 111 -4.14 -10.59 4.94
CA VAL A 111 -3.42 -9.54 4.21
C VAL A 111 -2.53 -8.75 5.18
N ASP A 112 -1.33 -8.35 4.73
CA ASP A 112 -0.41 -7.49 5.49
C ASP A 112 -0.57 -6.01 5.10
N ALA A 113 -0.71 -5.72 3.80
CA ALA A 113 -0.96 -4.37 3.29
C ALA A 113 -1.67 -4.38 1.92
N VAL A 114 -2.37 -3.29 1.60
CA VAL A 114 -2.95 -3.04 0.27
C VAL A 114 -2.72 -1.58 -0.14
N ILE A 115 -2.29 -1.37 -1.38
CA ILE A 115 -2.14 -0.04 -2.00
C ILE A 115 -2.77 -0.02 -3.39
N GLY A 116 -3.22 1.14 -3.86
CA GLY A 116 -3.75 1.26 -5.21
C GLY A 116 -3.78 2.67 -5.75
N ARG A 117 -4.04 2.80 -7.05
CA ARG A 117 -4.32 4.10 -7.67
C ARG A 117 -5.61 4.70 -7.08
N PRO A 118 -5.71 6.04 -6.92
CA PRO A 118 -6.96 6.71 -6.55
C PRO A 118 -8.16 6.40 -7.47
N ASP A 119 -7.93 5.99 -8.72
CA ASP A 119 -8.97 5.57 -9.68
C ASP A 119 -9.30 4.07 -9.67
N ARG A 120 -8.60 3.28 -8.83
CA ARG A 120 -8.72 1.81 -8.68
C ARG A 120 -8.53 1.01 -9.99
N VAL A 121 -7.83 1.55 -10.99
CA VAL A 121 -7.45 0.79 -12.21
C VAL A 121 -6.39 -0.27 -11.92
N LEU A 122 -5.52 -0.01 -10.95
CA LEU A 122 -4.60 -0.95 -10.30
C LEU A 122 -4.83 -0.90 -8.79
N VAL A 123 -4.95 -2.07 -8.18
CA VAL A 123 -4.72 -2.30 -6.75
C VAL A 123 -3.72 -3.45 -6.59
N LEU A 124 -2.79 -3.33 -5.65
CA LEU A 124 -1.84 -4.36 -5.25
C LEU A 124 -2.08 -4.72 -3.77
N ALA A 125 -2.10 -6.01 -3.46
CA ALA A 125 -2.10 -6.52 -2.09
C ALA A 125 -0.87 -7.39 -1.86
N HIS A 126 -0.31 -7.33 -0.65
CA HIS A 126 0.67 -8.29 -0.16
C HIS A 126 0.00 -9.14 0.93
N VAL A 127 -0.03 -10.46 0.70
CA VAL A 127 -0.61 -11.42 1.64
C VAL A 127 0.47 -12.03 2.51
N LYS A 128 0.08 -12.45 3.72
CA LYS A 128 0.99 -13.07 4.68
C LYS A 128 1.70 -14.26 4.03
N PRO A 129 3.04 -14.38 4.12
CA PRO A 129 3.78 -15.52 3.58
C PRO A 129 3.21 -16.87 4.02
N ALA A 130 2.72 -16.96 5.26
CA ALA A 130 2.08 -18.15 5.80
C ALA A 130 0.76 -18.53 5.11
N TYR A 131 0.03 -17.57 4.51
CA TYR A 131 -1.18 -17.80 3.73
C TYR A 131 -0.87 -18.24 2.30
N ALA A 132 0.06 -17.55 1.61
CA ALA A 132 0.51 -17.94 0.28
C ALA A 132 1.13 -19.36 0.24
N ASN A 133 1.77 -19.79 1.33
CA ASN A 133 2.32 -21.16 1.44
C ASN A 133 1.26 -22.27 1.68
N ILE A 134 -0.02 -21.94 1.91
CA ILE A 134 -1.08 -22.94 2.16
C ILE A 134 -2.26 -22.88 1.18
N ASP A 135 -2.47 -21.77 0.48
CA ASP A 135 -3.51 -21.64 -0.54
C ASP A 135 -2.95 -22.06 -1.93
N PRO A 136 -3.37 -23.20 -2.50
CA PRO A 136 -2.86 -23.66 -3.80
C PRO A 136 -3.34 -22.82 -4.99
N LEU A 137 -4.14 -21.78 -4.77
CA LEU A 137 -4.51 -20.77 -5.77
C LEU A 137 -3.54 -19.57 -5.76
N LEU A 138 -2.59 -19.51 -4.83
CA LEU A 138 -1.57 -18.47 -4.73
C LEU A 138 -0.17 -19.04 -4.97
N ASP A 139 0.44 -18.64 -6.09
CA ASP A 139 1.84 -18.90 -6.42
C ASP A 139 2.75 -17.66 -6.21
N SER A 140 2.21 -16.62 -5.57
CA SER A 140 2.90 -15.41 -5.17
C SER A 140 2.31 -14.83 -3.89
N GLU A 141 3.14 -14.15 -3.09
CA GLU A 141 2.67 -13.31 -1.96
C GLU A 141 2.02 -12.01 -2.43
N TYR A 142 2.12 -11.66 -3.71
CA TYR A 142 1.57 -10.42 -4.27
C TYR A 142 0.38 -10.73 -5.17
N LEU A 143 -0.69 -9.98 -4.98
CA LEU A 143 -1.90 -9.99 -5.80
C LEU A 143 -2.06 -8.65 -6.52
N SER A 144 -2.63 -8.68 -7.72
CA SER A 144 -3.02 -7.49 -8.46
C SER A 144 -4.48 -7.56 -8.90
N TYR A 145 -5.18 -6.44 -8.79
CA TYR A 145 -6.50 -6.21 -9.40
C TYR A 145 -6.30 -5.19 -10.52
N ILE A 146 -6.45 -5.65 -11.77
CA ILE A 146 -6.21 -4.84 -12.97
C ILE A 146 -7.41 -4.98 -13.91
N TYR A 147 -7.99 -3.86 -14.36
CA TYR A 147 -9.15 -3.84 -15.26
C TYR A 147 -10.32 -4.77 -14.84
N ARG A 148 -10.52 -4.97 -13.53
CA ARG A 148 -11.51 -5.85 -12.88
C ARG A 148 -11.20 -7.36 -12.87
N GLY A 149 -9.99 -7.77 -13.24
CA GLY A 149 -9.47 -9.11 -12.98
C GLY A 149 -8.51 -9.12 -11.79
N ALA A 150 -8.77 -9.98 -10.79
CA ALA A 150 -7.83 -10.27 -9.70
C ALA A 150 -6.97 -11.48 -10.07
N ASN A 151 -5.64 -11.36 -10.02
CA ASN A 151 -4.68 -12.43 -10.30
C ASN A 151 -3.45 -12.31 -9.38
N THR A 152 -2.66 -13.37 -9.26
CA THR A 152 -1.29 -13.27 -8.71
C THR A 152 -0.43 -12.39 -9.61
N ILE A 153 0.57 -11.74 -9.01
CA ILE A 153 1.57 -10.93 -9.72
C ILE A 153 2.94 -11.24 -9.13
N TYR A 154 3.98 -11.29 -9.95
CA TYR A 154 5.31 -11.73 -9.53
C TYR A 154 6.25 -10.55 -9.41
N ARG A 155 6.96 -10.46 -8.28
CA ARG A 155 8.05 -9.49 -8.08
C ARG A 155 9.30 -10.01 -8.80
N VAL A 156 9.84 -9.20 -9.70
CA VAL A 156 10.97 -9.54 -10.59
C VAL A 156 12.05 -8.45 -10.54
N GLU A 157 13.20 -8.73 -11.15
CA GLU A 157 14.27 -7.72 -11.29
C GLU A 157 13.76 -6.50 -12.09
N CYS A 158 14.09 -5.29 -11.61
CA CYS A 158 13.83 -4.07 -12.36
C CYS A 158 14.83 -3.92 -13.50
N ASP A 159 14.33 -3.89 -14.74
CA ASP A 159 15.15 -3.69 -15.93
C ASP A 159 14.82 -2.35 -16.65
N GLU A 160 15.87 -1.64 -17.08
CA GLU A 160 15.79 -0.36 -17.78
C GLU A 160 15.83 -0.52 -19.32
N VAL A 161 15.35 -1.64 -19.85
CA VAL A 161 15.29 -1.92 -21.29
C VAL A 161 13.86 -1.81 -21.76
N ASN A 162 13.55 -0.94 -22.73
CA ASN A 162 12.25 -1.00 -23.39
C ASN A 162 12.09 -2.37 -24.08
N THR A 163 11.13 -3.15 -23.61
CA THR A 163 10.72 -4.42 -24.18
C THR A 163 9.47 -4.22 -25.04
N ASP A 164 9.32 -4.98 -26.12
CA ASP A 164 8.13 -4.88 -26.96
C ASP A 164 7.00 -5.78 -26.41
N ILE A 165 6.39 -5.31 -25.31
CA ILE A 165 5.27 -5.97 -24.63
C ILE A 165 4.04 -6.14 -25.57
N LEU A 166 4.01 -5.40 -26.69
CA LEU A 166 2.96 -5.46 -27.70
C LEU A 166 3.36 -6.26 -28.96
N ALA A 167 4.54 -6.90 -28.98
CA ALA A 167 5.10 -7.57 -30.15
C ALA A 167 4.15 -8.59 -30.80
N ASN A 168 3.34 -9.30 -30.00
CA ASN A 168 2.09 -9.90 -30.47
C ASN A 168 1.17 -10.41 -29.34
N PRO A 169 0.04 -9.72 -29.05
CA PRO A 169 -1.01 -10.29 -28.19
C PRO A 169 -1.90 -11.33 -28.92
N HIS A 170 -1.78 -11.48 -30.25
CA HIS A 170 -2.70 -12.26 -31.08
C HIS A 170 -2.03 -13.17 -32.15
N ALA A 171 -0.72 -13.39 -32.09
CA ALA A 171 -0.07 -14.33 -33.02
C ALA A 171 -0.59 -15.75 -32.78
N ASN A 172 -1.02 -16.40 -33.86
CA ASN A 172 -1.49 -17.79 -33.89
C ASN A 172 -2.76 -18.12 -33.09
N LEU A 173 -3.73 -17.20 -33.00
CA LEU A 173 -5.13 -17.62 -33.09
C LEU A 173 -5.49 -17.90 -34.57
N VAL A 174 -4.91 -18.97 -35.11
CA VAL A 174 -5.41 -19.57 -36.36
C VAL A 174 -6.69 -20.31 -36.00
N ILE A 175 -7.83 -19.62 -36.17
CA ILE A 175 -9.12 -20.29 -36.23
C ILE A 175 -9.20 -20.94 -37.61
N ASP A 176 -8.73 -22.19 -37.69
CA ASP A 176 -9.11 -23.08 -38.78
C ASP A 176 -10.64 -23.17 -38.78
N ASN A 177 -11.28 -22.60 -39.79
CA ASN A 177 -12.70 -22.80 -40.00
C ASN A 177 -12.89 -24.29 -40.27
N VAL A 178 -13.55 -24.99 -39.34
CA VAL A 178 -14.00 -26.36 -39.58
C VAL A 178 -14.89 -26.32 -40.81
N ASP A 179 -14.52 -27.10 -41.82
CA ASP A 179 -15.16 -27.06 -43.13
C ASP A 179 -16.59 -27.63 -43.00
N ASP A 180 -17.60 -26.75 -43.08
CA ASP A 180 -19.04 -27.08 -43.05
C ASP A 180 -19.51 -27.78 -44.36
N SER A 181 -18.70 -28.71 -44.89
CA SER A 181 -19.00 -29.51 -46.07
C SER A 181 -19.80 -30.77 -45.71
N ILE A 182 -21.13 -30.65 -45.89
CA ILE A 182 -22.15 -31.72 -45.87
C ILE A 182 -22.07 -32.58 -47.14
#